data_AF-T0SR98-F1
#
_entry.id   AF-T0SR98-F1
#
_cell.length_a   1.000
_cell.length_b   1.000
_cell.length_c   1.000
_cell.angle_alpha   90.00
_cell.angle_beta   90.00
_cell.angle_gamma   90.00
#
_symmetry.space_group_name_H-M   'P 1'
#
loop_
_entity.id
_entity.type
_entity.pdbx_description
1 polymer ?
#
loop_
_entity_poly.entity_id
_entity_poly.type
_entity_poly.pdbx_seq_one_letter_code
_entity_poly.pdbx_strand_id
1 'polypeptide(L)'
;MQKKKLTIKDFIDSCSLVFKTYQYDVNLSKNRTTLWHFSARKSEKKYMIYCAPQYAKTKGIVKIALKKIPKGSRLVVVCSRYGATEKMEADTMGYSLIDYNTLEKYGLEMIDAKARLTEAA
;
A
#
# COMPACT_ATOMS: atom_id res chain seq x y z
N MET A 1 23.95 17.22 12.42
CA MET A 1 23.18 16.03 12.03
C MET A 1 22.30 16.38 10.83
N GLN A 2 22.66 15.95 9.62
CA GLN A 2 21.85 16.18 8.42
C GLN A 2 20.65 15.22 8.44
N LYS A 3 19.42 15.73 8.54
CA LYS A 3 18.19 14.94 8.39
C LYS A 3 18.15 14.41 6.95
N LYS A 4 18.48 13.14 6.74
CA LYS A 4 18.42 12.47 5.45
C LYS A 4 16.99 12.63 4.91
N LYS A 5 16.81 13.39 3.81
CA LYS A 5 15.51 13.53 3.15
C LYS A 5 15.14 12.14 2.63
N LEU A 6 14.17 11.49 3.28
CA LEU A 6 13.57 10.24 2.80
C LEU A 6 13.12 10.48 1.36
N THR A 7 13.79 9.84 0.41
CA THR A 7 13.45 10.03 -0.99
C THR A 7 12.15 9.27 -1.28
N ILE A 8 11.41 9.70 -2.30
CA ILE A 8 10.21 8.97 -2.76
C ILE A 8 10.58 7.50 -3.04
N LYS A 9 11.80 7.25 -3.54
CA LYS A 9 12.35 5.92 -3.77
C LYS A 9 12.47 5.11 -2.48
N ASP A 10 13.03 5.67 -1.40
CA ASP A 10 13.14 4.98 -0.10
C ASP A 10 11.76 4.61 0.46
N PHE A 11 10.76 5.49 0.30
CA PHE A 11 9.38 5.22 0.70
C PHE A 11 8.78 4.06 -0.08
N ILE A 12 9.03 4.01 -1.40
CA ILE A 12 8.53 2.97 -2.29
C ILE A 12 9.22 1.63 -1.99
N ASP A 13 10.54 1.64 -1.83
CA ASP A 13 11.33 0.45 -1.53
C ASP A 13 10.85 -0.15 -0.21
N SER A 14 10.62 0.70 0.81
CA SER A 14 10.07 0.28 2.10
C SER A 14 8.67 -0.31 1.98
N CYS A 15 7.76 0.36 1.25
CA CYS A 15 6.42 -0.19 1.00
C CYS A 15 6.50 -1.54 0.29
N SER A 16 7.30 -1.66 -0.78
CA SER A 16 7.41 -2.90 -1.55
C SER A 16 8.06 -4.04 -0.75
N LEU A 17 9.02 -3.72 0.12
CA LEU A 17 9.71 -4.68 0.99
C LEU A 17 8.74 -5.30 1.99
N VAL A 18 7.85 -4.49 2.58
CA VAL A 18 6.77 -4.97 3.44
C VAL A 18 5.97 -6.02 2.65
N PHE A 19 5.37 -5.68 1.52
CA PHE A 19 4.53 -6.64 0.78
C PHE A 19 5.28 -7.87 0.23
N LYS A 20 6.54 -7.74 -0.19
CA LYS A 20 7.39 -8.88 -0.61
C LYS A 20 7.69 -9.84 0.54
N THR A 21 7.94 -9.32 1.75
CA THR A 21 8.17 -10.14 2.96
C THR A 21 6.96 -11.02 3.29
N TYR A 22 5.75 -10.61 2.88
CA TYR A 22 4.52 -11.39 3.02
C TYR A 22 4.20 -12.32 1.84
N GLN A 23 5.17 -12.65 0.97
CA GLN A 23 5.03 -13.55 -0.18
C GLN A 23 3.92 -13.15 -1.17
N TYR A 24 3.56 -11.87 -1.21
CA TYR A 24 2.72 -11.38 -2.29
C TYR A 24 3.53 -11.32 -3.59
N ASP A 25 2.95 -11.78 -4.70
CA ASP A 25 3.51 -11.54 -6.04
C ASP A 25 3.37 -10.04 -6.37
N VAL A 26 4.50 -9.32 -6.30
CA VAL A 26 4.57 -7.86 -6.48
C VAL A 26 5.00 -7.56 -7.90
N ASN A 27 4.06 -7.18 -8.76
CA ASN A 27 4.35 -6.70 -10.11
C ASN A 27 4.46 -5.17 -10.13
N LEU A 28 5.69 -4.65 -10.25
CA LEU A 28 5.97 -3.22 -10.24
C LEU A 28 5.64 -2.58 -11.58
N SER A 29 4.57 -1.79 -11.65
CA SER A 29 4.26 -1.01 -12.84
C SER A 29 5.06 0.31 -12.82
N LYS A 30 6.12 0.38 -13.63
CA LYS A 30 6.88 1.62 -13.87
C LYS A 30 6.03 2.58 -14.70
N ASN A 31 5.22 3.42 -14.07
CA ASN A 31 4.66 4.58 -14.75
C ASN A 31 5.36 5.85 -14.29
N ARG A 32 5.81 6.65 -15.26
CA ARG A 32 6.49 7.92 -15.01
C ARG A 32 5.52 8.83 -14.24
N THR A 33 6.04 9.56 -13.26
CA THR A 33 5.35 10.62 -12.49
C THR A 33 4.53 10.15 -11.26
N THR A 34 5.20 10.13 -10.10
CA THR A 34 4.64 10.31 -8.73
C THR A 34 3.73 9.24 -8.11
N LEU A 35 3.26 8.24 -8.85
CA LEU A 35 2.34 7.22 -8.33
C LEU A 35 2.82 5.82 -8.66
N TRP A 36 3.13 5.04 -7.63
CA TRP A 36 3.62 3.68 -7.79
C TRP A 36 2.52 2.71 -7.43
N HIS A 37 2.37 1.63 -8.20
CA HIS A 37 1.42 0.61 -7.86
C HIS A 37 1.95 -0.79 -8.14
N PHE A 38 1.47 -1.73 -7.35
CA PHE A 38 1.70 -3.15 -7.55
C PHE A 38 0.45 -3.94 -7.18
N SER A 39 0.28 -5.08 -7.83
CA SER A 39 -0.68 -6.08 -7.38
C SER A 39 -0.08 -6.88 -6.23
N ALA A 40 -0.93 -7.37 -5.35
CA ALA A 40 -0.58 -8.34 -4.33
C ALA A 40 -1.69 -9.40 -4.29
N ARG A 41 -1.34 -10.67 -4.41
CA ARG A 41 -2.29 -11.79 -4.31
C ARG A 41 -1.94 -12.74 -3.16
N LYS A 42 -2.94 -13.08 -2.34
CA LYS A 42 -2.85 -14.19 -1.36
C LYS A 42 -4.10 -15.05 -1.52
N SER A 43 -3.93 -16.28 -1.99
CA SER A 43 -5.04 -17.17 -2.37
C SER A 43 -5.97 -16.51 -3.41
N GLU A 44 -7.28 -16.46 -3.16
CA GLU A 44 -8.28 -15.84 -4.03
C GLU A 44 -8.35 -14.31 -3.90
N LYS A 45 -7.76 -13.74 -2.85
CA LYS A 45 -7.82 -12.30 -2.60
C LYS A 45 -6.76 -11.57 -3.42
N LYS A 46 -7.21 -10.64 -4.26
CA LYS A 46 -6.38 -9.76 -5.09
C LYS A 46 -6.44 -8.33 -4.57
N TYR A 47 -5.29 -7.72 -4.39
CA TYR A 47 -5.16 -6.34 -3.94
C TYR A 47 -4.37 -5.55 -4.98
N MET A 48 -4.81 -4.33 -5.24
CA MET A 48 -4.05 -3.32 -5.99
C MET A 48 -3.57 -2.30 -4.97
N ILE A 49 -2.27 -2.19 -4.79
CA ILE A 49 -1.66 -1.27 -3.83
C ILE A 49 -1.11 -0.08 -4.60
N TYR A 50 -1.45 1.12 -4.16
CA TYR A 50 -0.99 2.38 -4.71
C TYR A 50 -0.22 3.15 -3.64
N CYS A 51 1.08 3.35 -3.85
CA CYS A 51 1.93 4.17 -3.00
C CYS A 51 1.89 5.62 -3.49
N ALA A 52 1.29 6.47 -2.68
CA ALA A 52 1.05 7.88 -2.94
C ALA A 52 1.50 8.72 -1.73
N PRO A 53 2.78 9.14 -1.66
CA PRO A 53 3.31 9.90 -0.52
C PRO A 53 2.45 11.12 -0.14
N GLN A 54 1.86 11.79 -1.16
CA GLN A 54 0.92 12.89 -0.99
C GLN A 54 -0.44 12.53 -1.58
N TYR A 55 -1.34 12.03 -0.73
CA TYR A 55 -2.67 11.57 -1.15
C TYR A 55 -3.46 12.66 -1.90
N ALA A 56 -3.46 13.90 -1.39
CA ALA A 56 -4.14 15.06 -2.01
C ALA A 56 -3.81 15.26 -3.51
N LYS A 57 -2.56 15.04 -3.93
CA LYS A 57 -2.14 15.17 -5.34
C LYS A 57 -2.52 13.99 -6.22
N THR A 58 -2.97 12.91 -5.61
CA THR A 58 -3.23 11.64 -6.29
C THR A 58 -4.70 11.22 -6.27
N LYS A 59 -5.59 11.99 -5.62
CA LYS A 59 -7.04 11.72 -5.54
C LYS A 59 -7.67 11.44 -6.91
N GLY A 60 -7.33 12.24 -7.91
CA GLY A 60 -7.83 12.06 -9.28
C GLY A 60 -7.39 10.73 -9.89
N ILE A 61 -6.14 10.32 -9.65
CA ILE A 61 -5.61 9.08 -10.17
C ILE A 61 -6.21 7.87 -9.42
N VAL A 62 -6.40 7.97 -8.10
CA VAL A 62 -7.08 6.95 -7.29
C VAL A 62 -8.52 6.73 -7.77
N LYS A 63 -9.26 7.81 -8.09
CA LYS A 63 -10.60 7.73 -8.69
C LYS A 63 -10.60 6.95 -10.01
N ILE A 64 -9.61 7.19 -10.87
CA ILE A 64 -9.47 6.48 -12.15
C ILE A 64 -9.08 5.02 -11.91
N ALA A 65 -8.14 4.77 -11.00
CA ALA A 65 -7.69 3.43 -10.65
C ALA A 65 -8.85 2.57 -10.13
N LEU A 66 -9.69 3.11 -9.25
CA LEU A 66 -10.87 2.44 -8.72
C LEU A 66 -11.83 1.96 -9.81
N LYS A 67 -12.01 2.74 -10.89
CA LYS A 67 -12.83 2.35 -12.04
C LYS A 67 -12.20 1.27 -12.91
N LYS A 68 -10.88 1.09 -12.81
CA LYS A 68 -10.07 0.19 -13.65
C LYS A 68 -9.59 -1.06 -12.92
N ILE A 69 -9.82 -1.18 -11.60
CA ILE A 69 -9.37 -2.38 -10.87
C ILE A 69 -10.12 -3.61 -11.39
N PRO A 70 -9.44 -4.76 -11.54
CA PRO A 70 -10.10 -5.99 -11.96
C PRO A 70 -11.21 -6.38 -10.98
N LYS A 71 -12.33 -6.94 -11.49
CA LYS A 71 -13.43 -7.44 -10.66
C LYS A 71 -12.90 -8.42 -9.59
N GLY A 72 -13.39 -8.29 -8.37
CA GLY A 72 -12.95 -9.07 -7.21
C GLY A 72 -11.63 -8.62 -6.59
N SER A 73 -10.97 -7.57 -7.12
CA SER A 73 -9.80 -6.97 -6.50
C SER A 73 -10.19 -5.81 -5.58
N ARG A 74 -9.42 -5.59 -4.52
CA ARG A 74 -9.57 -4.43 -3.62
C ARG A 74 -8.46 -3.42 -3.85
N LEU A 75 -8.78 -2.13 -3.77
CA LEU A 75 -7.81 -1.06 -3.87
C LEU A 75 -7.32 -0.65 -2.47
N VAL A 76 -6.00 -0.57 -2.30
CA VAL A 76 -5.35 -0.07 -1.10
C VAL A 76 -4.44 1.08 -1.50
N VAL A 77 -4.56 2.22 -0.84
CA VAL A 77 -3.73 3.41 -1.06
C VAL A 77 -2.89 3.62 0.20
N VAL A 78 -1.57 3.64 0.02
CA VAL A 78 -0.59 3.90 1.06
C VAL A 78 -0.07 5.31 0.88
N CYS A 79 -0.25 6.17 1.88
CA CYS A 79 0.31 7.52 1.88
C CYS A 79 1.20 7.76 3.10
N SER A 80 1.94 8.87 3.09
CA SER A 80 2.76 9.21 4.25
C SER A 80 1.88 9.62 5.44
N ARG A 81 0.83 10.39 5.18
CA ARG A 81 -0.18 10.83 6.15
C ARG A 81 -1.51 11.11 5.44
N TYR A 82 -2.61 10.98 6.18
CA TYR A 82 -3.94 11.41 5.77
C TYR A 82 -4.71 11.97 6.97
N GLY A 83 -5.69 12.84 6.71
CA GLY A 83 -6.63 13.36 7.71
C GLY A 83 -7.95 12.60 7.76
N ALA A 84 -8.79 12.90 8.75
CA ALA A 84 -10.09 12.26 8.95
C ALA A 84 -11.01 12.39 7.72
N THR A 85 -11.04 13.55 7.07
CA THR A 85 -11.82 13.78 5.85
C THR A 85 -11.40 12.86 4.71
N GLU A 86 -10.10 12.68 4.48
CA GLU A 86 -9.57 11.82 3.42
C GLU A 86 -9.87 10.34 3.70
N LYS A 87 -9.87 9.95 4.98
CA LYS A 87 -10.28 8.62 5.41
C LYS A 87 -11.77 8.36 5.16
N MET A 88 -12.63 9.31 5.53
CA MET A 88 -14.07 9.22 5.26
C MET A 88 -14.36 9.16 3.76
N GLU A 89 -13.66 9.96 2.94
CA GLU A 89 -13.77 9.89 1.49
C GLU A 89 -13.38 8.50 0.97
N ALA A 90 -12.30 7.91 1.48
CA ALA A 90 -11.84 6.59 1.08
C ALA A 90 -12.85 5.49 1.38
N ASP A 91 -13.39 5.51 2.60
CA ASP A 91 -14.38 4.54 3.05
C ASP A 91 -15.69 4.67 2.25
N THR A 92 -16.13 5.91 1.97
CA THR A 92 -17.29 6.18 1.10
C THR A 92 -17.09 5.66 -0.32
N MET A 93 -15.87 5.80 -0.85
CA MET A 93 -15.51 5.37 -2.18
C MET A 93 -15.17 3.88 -2.28
N GLY A 94 -15.11 3.15 -1.17
CA GLY A 94 -14.87 1.70 -1.16
C GLY A 94 -13.42 1.28 -1.41
N TYR A 95 -12.43 2.08 -0.99
CA TYR A 95 -11.03 1.66 -0.97
C TYR A 95 -10.40 1.91 0.40
N SER A 96 -9.33 1.18 0.70
CA SER A 96 -8.61 1.33 1.97
C SER A 96 -7.53 2.39 1.84
N LEU A 97 -7.60 3.44 2.64
CA LEU A 97 -6.52 4.41 2.82
C LEU A 97 -5.76 4.08 4.11
N ILE A 98 -4.46 3.86 4.00
CA ILE A 98 -3.55 3.57 5.13
C ILE A 98 -2.31 4.45 5.06
N ASP A 99 -1.73 4.71 6.22
CA ASP A 99 -0.47 5.45 6.32
C ASP A 99 0.69 4.48 6.46
N TYR A 100 1.90 5.01 6.29
CA TYR A 100 3.12 4.23 6.35
C TYR A 100 3.32 3.55 7.71
N ASN A 101 2.99 4.23 8.81
CA ASN A 101 3.15 3.68 10.16
C ASN A 101 2.23 2.47 10.38
N THR A 102 1.01 2.56 9.89
CA THR A 102 0.01 1.49 9.92
C THR A 102 0.48 0.31 9.08
N LEU A 103 1.04 0.57 7.90
CA LEU A 103 1.60 -0.46 7.04
C LEU A 103 2.78 -1.19 7.72
N GLU A 104 3.70 -0.46 8.34
CA GLU A 104 4.86 -1.02 9.05
C GLU A 104 4.41 -1.87 10.26
N LYS A 105 3.45 -1.37 11.04
CA LYS A 105 2.86 -2.11 12.17
C LYS A 105 2.21 -3.42 11.70
N TYR A 106 1.35 -3.37 10.68
CA TYR A 106 0.77 -4.58 10.10
C TYR A 106 1.84 -5.51 9.56
N GLY A 107 2.93 -4.95 9.05
CA GLY A 107 4.07 -5.72 8.65
C GLY A 107 4.63 -6.55 9.82
N LEU A 108 5.01 -5.88 10.90
CA LEU A 108 5.58 -6.54 12.08
C LEU A 108 4.62 -7.60 12.66
N GLU A 109 3.34 -7.25 12.84
CA GLU A 109 2.32 -8.18 13.35
C GLU A 109 2.18 -9.44 12.51
N MET A 110 2.30 -9.33 11.19
CA MET A 110 2.22 -10.45 10.26
C MET A 110 3.49 -11.31 10.24
N ILE A 111 4.68 -10.71 10.43
CA ILE A 111 5.93 -11.46 10.60
C ILE A 111 5.84 -12.30 11.88
N ASP A 112 5.42 -11.68 12.98
CA ASP A 112 5.25 -12.36 14.25
C ASP A 112 4.20 -13.48 14.16
N ALA A 113 3.10 -13.24 13.44
CA ALA A 113 2.10 -14.29 13.20
C ALA A 113 2.67 -15.47 12.40
N LYS A 114 3.51 -15.20 11.40
CA LYS A 114 4.17 -16.25 10.62
C LYS A 114 5.19 -17.03 11.44
N ALA A 115 5.97 -16.36 12.29
CA ALA A 115 6.90 -17.02 13.20
C ALA A 115 6.17 -17.99 14.12
N ARG A 116 5.09 -17.54 14.79
CA ARG A 116 4.25 -18.40 15.64
C ARG A 116 3.65 -19.60 14.90
N LEU A 117 3.23 -19.41 13.64
CA LEU A 117 2.68 -20.51 12.83
C LEU A 117 3.76 -21.52 12.40
N THR A 118 5.01 -21.09 12.29
CA THR A 118 6.14 -21.96 11.92
C THR A 118 6.66 -22.72 13.15
N GLU A 119 6.57 -22.12 14.34
CA GLU A 119 6.93 -22.77 15.61
C GLU A 119 5.84 -23.75 16.11
N ALA A 120 4.61 -23.61 15.62
CA ALA A 120 3.48 -24.47 15.96
C ALA A 120 3.21 -25.60 14.92
N ALA A 121 4.01 -25.68 13.86
CA ALA A 121 3.92 -26.69 12.79
C ALA A 121 5.09 -27.67 12.87
#